data_AF-A0A9P4X985-F1
#
_entry.id   AF-A0A9P4X985-F1
#
_cell.length_a   1.000
_cell.length_b   1.000
_cell.length_c   1.000
_cell.angle_alpha   90.00
_cell.angle_beta   90.00
_cell.angle_gamma   90.00
#
_symmetry.space_group_name_H-M   'P 1'
#
loop_
_entity.id
_entity.type
_entity.pdbx_description
1 polymer ?
#
loop_
_entity_poly.entity_id
_entity_poly.type
_entity_poly.pdbx_seq_one_letter_code
_entity_poly.pdbx_strand_id
1 'polypeptide(L)'
;MPANATKPAPNRPQRRVTAGQILSMPPKWLGMYDEFITKNAGQVSQIESALRSLTYIIPGRFRDAEIASESIHSGVQLLSLYHDGILSQAVSKLPTPPVRSAHARYTRYWTQKSKTYRRIAMVLQMVVYTELLCEMSAKRRGGEKSRWNVIVLLEAIKAFCRLILLRVTRSRPLVTPVLPEREPIPEDDDVDEDLVTDRSESELMDETSPNGSAVLVSSSTPSKPAYEKEWTMPRTGMSLPSLPNPGDVGSYLLGRVLTADDIKPANKLLNTLQGGGQFAEMLHILTPLIYAVALARTKNKKSWTPWLVGVAVEYVARQLRQRSLRTSALERDEWNKRGWAMIWWMMRGAFYENVTKGAVNGVTSKMPGFIAGILQDYEYLWENYYFSTSG
;
A
#
# COMPACT_ATOMS: atom_id res chain seq x y z
N MET A 1 -15.03 -76.96 30.39
CA MET A 1 -15.96 -76.16 31.24
C MET A 1 -15.51 -76.34 32.68
N PRO A 2 -15.52 -75.32 33.56
CA PRO A 2 -16.45 -74.19 33.59
C PRO A 2 -15.87 -72.85 33.07
N ALA A 3 -16.71 -71.81 33.05
CA ALA A 3 -16.38 -70.46 32.60
C ALA A 3 -15.68 -69.63 33.68
N ASN A 4 -14.79 -68.72 33.28
CA ASN A 4 -14.25 -67.70 34.16
C ASN A 4 -14.48 -66.30 33.54
N ALA A 5 -15.52 -65.60 34.02
CA ALA A 5 -15.85 -64.26 33.56
C ALA A 5 -14.97 -63.23 34.26
N THR A 6 -14.18 -62.48 33.49
CA THR A 6 -13.39 -61.34 34.00
C THR A 6 -13.92 -60.02 33.43
N LYS A 7 -13.98 -59.01 34.31
CA LYS A 7 -14.74 -57.77 34.11
C LYS A 7 -14.13 -56.84 33.06
N PRO A 8 -14.93 -56.04 32.33
CA PRO A 8 -14.40 -54.94 31.53
C PRO A 8 -13.80 -53.85 32.44
N ALA A 9 -12.68 -53.27 32.00
CA ALA A 9 -12.00 -52.20 32.71
C ALA A 9 -12.82 -50.88 32.68
N PRO A 10 -12.72 -50.01 33.71
CA PRO A 10 -13.47 -48.76 33.75
C PRO A 10 -12.97 -47.76 32.69
N ASN A 11 -13.92 -47.16 31.98
CA ASN A 11 -13.65 -46.18 30.93
C ASN A 11 -12.90 -44.97 31.49
N ARG A 12 -11.70 -44.68 30.97
CA ARG A 12 -10.91 -43.52 31.37
C ARG A 12 -11.62 -42.25 30.87
N PRO A 13 -11.97 -41.27 31.72
CA PRO A 13 -12.74 -40.11 31.27
C PRO A 13 -11.92 -39.30 30.25
N GLN A 14 -12.50 -39.10 29.06
CA GLN A 14 -11.93 -38.21 28.05
C GLN A 14 -11.84 -36.80 28.65
N ARG A 15 -10.61 -36.33 28.83
CA ARG A 15 -10.27 -35.06 29.46
C ARG A 15 -10.74 -33.91 28.56
N ARG A 16 -11.96 -33.41 28.79
CA ARG A 16 -12.53 -32.27 28.06
C ARG A 16 -11.62 -31.05 28.17
N VAL A 17 -10.95 -30.71 27.07
CA VAL A 17 -10.11 -29.51 26.97
C VAL A 17 -10.99 -28.29 27.19
N THR A 18 -10.75 -27.56 28.28
CA THR A 18 -11.57 -26.41 28.66
C THR A 18 -11.11 -25.17 27.89
N ALA A 19 -12.03 -24.25 27.55
CA ALA A 19 -11.72 -23.08 26.73
C ALA A 19 -10.53 -22.23 27.23
N GLY A 20 -10.30 -22.18 28.55
CA GLY A 20 -9.13 -21.53 29.14
C GLY A 20 -7.78 -22.14 28.75
N GLN A 21 -7.72 -23.46 28.45
CA GLN A 21 -6.49 -24.07 27.93
C GLN A 21 -6.23 -23.66 26.48
N ILE A 22 -7.27 -23.54 25.65
CA ILE A 22 -7.17 -23.11 24.24
C ILE A 22 -6.58 -21.68 24.18
N LEU A 23 -7.03 -20.79 25.07
CA LEU A 23 -6.51 -19.42 25.19
C LEU A 23 -5.08 -19.31 25.76
N SER A 24 -4.53 -20.38 26.34
CA SER A 24 -3.15 -20.44 26.88
C SER A 24 -2.11 -21.00 25.89
N MET A 25 -2.56 -21.56 24.76
CA MET A 25 -1.69 -22.08 23.69
C MET A 25 -1.11 -21.08 22.66
N PRO A 26 -1.45 -19.76 22.60
CA PRO A 26 -0.98 -18.86 21.52
C PRO A 26 0.51 -18.92 21.13
N PRO A 27 1.49 -18.92 22.06
CA PRO A 27 2.90 -18.77 21.66
C PRO A 27 3.44 -19.96 20.86
N LYS A 28 2.90 -21.17 21.02
CA LYS A 28 3.34 -22.35 20.26
C LYS A 28 2.81 -22.35 18.84
N TRP A 29 1.52 -22.04 18.66
CA TRP A 29 0.90 -21.95 17.33
C TRP A 29 1.47 -20.79 16.52
N LEU A 30 1.74 -19.64 17.15
CA LEU A 30 2.40 -18.51 16.50
C LEU A 30 3.82 -18.86 16.01
N GLY A 31 4.60 -19.61 16.80
CA GLY A 31 5.93 -20.08 16.38
C GLY A 31 5.89 -21.09 15.23
N MET A 32 4.94 -22.04 15.25
CA MET A 32 4.74 -22.97 14.13
C MET A 32 4.27 -22.26 12.86
N TYR A 33 3.46 -21.20 13.00
CA TYR A 33 3.02 -20.38 11.88
C TYR A 33 4.17 -19.54 11.31
N ASP A 34 5.00 -18.93 12.16
CA ASP A 34 6.23 -18.21 11.75
C ASP A 34 7.16 -19.13 10.94
N GLU A 35 7.41 -20.36 11.42
CA GLU A 35 8.17 -21.37 10.69
C GLU A 35 7.52 -21.82 9.37
N PHE A 36 6.18 -21.93 9.33
CA PHE A 36 5.45 -22.27 8.10
C PHE A 36 5.51 -21.15 7.05
N ILE A 37 5.29 -19.89 7.45
CA ILE A 37 5.32 -18.73 6.55
C ILE A 37 6.73 -18.46 6.03
N THR A 38 7.76 -18.59 6.89
CA THR A 38 9.16 -18.40 6.47
C THR A 38 9.66 -19.49 5.52
N LYS A 39 9.15 -20.73 5.61
CA LYS A 39 9.48 -21.81 4.65
C LYS A 39 8.72 -21.71 3.33
N ASN A 40 7.50 -21.17 3.33
CA ASN A 40 6.62 -21.14 2.16
C ASN A 40 6.34 -19.72 1.64
N ALA A 41 7.29 -18.79 1.84
CA ALA A 41 7.08 -17.35 1.60
C ALA A 41 6.59 -17.01 0.17
N GLY A 42 7.03 -17.75 -0.86
CA GLY A 42 6.54 -17.63 -2.23
C GLY A 42 5.07 -18.04 -2.39
N GLN A 43 4.71 -19.24 -1.91
CA GLN A 43 3.33 -19.74 -1.95
C GLN A 43 2.37 -18.83 -1.17
N VAL A 44 2.82 -18.29 -0.03
CA VAL A 44 2.05 -17.32 0.76
C VAL A 44 1.79 -16.04 -0.06
N SER A 45 2.81 -15.53 -0.77
CA SER A 45 2.66 -14.39 -1.70
C SER A 45 1.64 -14.67 -2.80
N GLN A 46 1.71 -15.85 -3.42
CA GLN A 46 0.79 -16.26 -4.49
C GLN A 46 -0.66 -16.37 -3.99
N ILE A 47 -0.88 -16.96 -2.81
CA ILE A 47 -2.21 -17.04 -2.18
C ILE A 47 -2.73 -15.64 -1.83
N GLU A 48 -1.87 -14.76 -1.32
CA GLU A 48 -2.21 -13.37 -1.00
C GLU A 48 -2.66 -12.61 -2.26
N SER A 49 -1.89 -12.69 -3.34
CA SER A 49 -2.20 -12.08 -4.64
C SER A 49 -3.43 -12.70 -5.32
N ALA A 50 -3.69 -14.00 -5.13
CA ALA A 50 -4.90 -14.66 -5.60
C ALA A 50 -6.16 -14.23 -4.83
N LEU A 51 -6.06 -14.09 -3.50
CA LEU A 51 -7.18 -13.58 -2.67
C LEU A 51 -7.48 -12.11 -2.98
N ARG A 52 -6.44 -11.30 -3.17
CA ARG A 52 -6.51 -9.90 -3.60
C ARG A 52 -7.17 -9.76 -4.97
N SER A 53 -6.70 -10.48 -6.00
CA SER A 53 -7.33 -10.43 -7.33
C SER A 53 -8.78 -10.94 -7.31
N LEU A 54 -9.08 -11.96 -6.50
CA LEU A 54 -10.45 -12.43 -6.28
C LEU A 54 -11.35 -11.34 -5.68
N THR A 55 -10.87 -10.49 -4.76
CA THR A 55 -11.69 -9.38 -4.21
C THR A 55 -12.13 -8.37 -5.28
N TYR A 56 -11.33 -8.16 -6.33
CA TYR A 56 -11.68 -7.26 -7.44
C TYR A 56 -12.63 -7.87 -8.49
N ILE A 57 -12.87 -9.19 -8.45
CA ILE A 57 -13.79 -9.89 -9.37
C ILE A 57 -15.22 -9.96 -8.81
N ILE A 58 -15.41 -9.67 -7.51
CA ILE A 58 -16.70 -9.72 -6.80
C ILE A 58 -17.32 -8.32 -6.47
N PRO A 59 -17.26 -7.28 -7.33
CA PRO A 59 -18.23 -6.18 -7.28
C PRO A 59 -19.63 -6.61 -7.77
N GLY A 60 -20.64 -5.78 -7.47
CA GLY A 60 -21.71 -5.56 -8.48
C GLY A 60 -23.01 -6.35 -8.44
N ARG A 61 -23.44 -6.96 -7.32
CA ARG A 61 -24.85 -7.47 -7.25
C ARG A 61 -25.64 -7.33 -5.95
N PHE A 62 -24.99 -7.20 -4.80
CA PHE A 62 -25.70 -7.00 -3.51
C PHE A 62 -24.91 -6.11 -2.57
N ARG A 63 -25.59 -5.19 -1.87
CA ARG A 63 -24.96 -4.24 -0.92
C ARG A 63 -24.34 -4.93 0.31
N ASP A 64 -24.81 -6.13 0.65
CA ASP A 64 -24.16 -6.97 1.66
C ASP A 64 -22.88 -7.65 1.14
N ALA A 65 -22.77 -7.87 -0.18
CA ALA A 65 -21.55 -8.38 -0.79
C ALA A 65 -20.43 -7.33 -0.80
N GLU A 66 -20.74 -6.04 -1.01
CA GLU A 66 -19.77 -4.93 -0.90
C GLU A 66 -19.02 -4.95 0.46
N ILE A 67 -19.76 -5.07 1.56
CA ILE A 67 -19.17 -5.07 2.91
C ILE A 67 -18.39 -6.36 3.16
N ALA A 68 -18.87 -7.49 2.60
CA ALA A 68 -18.18 -8.78 2.73
C ALA A 68 -16.86 -8.80 1.96
N SER A 69 -16.84 -8.37 0.68
CA SER A 69 -15.62 -8.28 -0.13
C SER A 69 -14.64 -7.28 0.47
N GLU A 70 -15.10 -6.11 0.92
CA GLU A 70 -14.27 -5.12 1.62
C GLU A 70 -13.68 -5.69 2.93
N SER A 71 -14.45 -6.48 3.69
CA SER A 71 -13.93 -7.12 4.92
C SER A 71 -12.86 -8.18 4.64
N ILE A 72 -12.98 -8.91 3.52
CA ILE A 72 -11.95 -9.86 3.06
C ILE A 72 -10.72 -9.07 2.58
N HIS A 73 -10.92 -8.02 1.79
CA HIS A 73 -9.86 -7.17 1.24
C HIS A 73 -9.04 -6.47 2.35
N SER A 74 -9.71 -5.84 3.33
CA SER A 74 -9.11 -5.33 4.56
C SER A 74 -8.37 -6.43 5.34
N GLY A 75 -9.00 -7.61 5.47
CA GLY A 75 -8.44 -8.75 6.21
C GLY A 75 -7.16 -9.33 5.59
N VAL A 76 -7.11 -9.44 4.27
CA VAL A 76 -5.92 -9.86 3.51
C VAL A 76 -4.80 -8.84 3.70
N GLN A 77 -5.05 -7.54 3.53
CA GLN A 77 -4.03 -6.50 3.73
C GLN A 77 -3.46 -6.47 5.16
N LEU A 78 -4.29 -6.68 6.18
CA LEU A 78 -3.82 -6.80 7.57
C LEU A 78 -2.98 -8.08 7.80
N LEU A 79 -3.27 -9.15 7.05
CA LEU A 79 -2.48 -10.38 7.07
C LEU A 79 -1.13 -10.20 6.36
N SER A 80 -1.10 -9.52 5.20
CA SER A 80 0.14 -9.11 4.50
C SER A 80 1.05 -8.32 5.44
N LEU A 81 0.51 -7.32 6.13
CA LEU A 81 1.23 -6.49 7.09
C LEU A 81 1.83 -7.29 8.26
N TYR A 82 1.20 -8.40 8.64
CA TYR A 82 1.73 -9.34 9.63
C TYR A 82 2.83 -10.24 9.04
N HIS A 83 2.66 -10.73 7.81
CA HIS A 83 3.67 -11.50 7.08
C HIS A 83 4.93 -10.69 6.82
N ASP A 84 4.83 -9.42 6.43
CA ASP A 84 5.98 -8.51 6.30
C ASP A 84 6.73 -8.35 7.64
N GLY A 85 5.98 -8.30 8.75
CA GLY A 85 6.52 -8.28 10.11
C GLY A 85 7.32 -9.54 10.48
N ILE A 86 6.97 -10.70 9.92
CA ILE A 86 7.69 -11.97 10.05
C ILE A 86 8.88 -12.02 9.09
N LEU A 87 8.64 -11.79 7.80
CA LEU A 87 9.63 -11.94 6.73
C LEU A 87 10.79 -10.95 6.90
N SER A 88 10.51 -9.72 7.32
CA SER A 88 11.57 -8.73 7.63
C SER A 88 12.50 -9.14 8.77
N GLN A 89 12.03 -9.99 9.71
CA GLN A 89 12.86 -10.60 10.76
C GLN A 89 13.65 -11.79 10.22
N ALA A 90 13.07 -12.64 9.36
CA ALA A 90 13.78 -13.74 8.70
C ALA A 90 14.91 -13.23 7.81
N VAL A 91 14.63 -12.28 6.91
CA VAL A 91 15.60 -11.63 6.01
C VAL A 91 16.70 -10.89 6.80
N SER A 92 16.45 -10.47 8.05
CA SER A 92 17.49 -9.87 8.90
C SER A 92 18.55 -10.85 9.42
N LYS A 93 18.29 -12.17 9.32
CA LYS A 93 19.19 -13.25 9.77
C LYS A 93 20.04 -13.82 8.62
N LEU A 94 19.80 -13.41 7.37
CA LEU A 94 20.57 -13.88 6.21
C LEU A 94 22.01 -13.32 6.25
N PRO A 95 23.04 -14.12 5.92
CA PRO A 95 24.44 -13.67 5.96
C PRO A 95 24.74 -12.51 5.00
N THR A 96 24.07 -12.48 3.85
CA THR A 96 24.17 -11.42 2.85
C THR A 96 23.02 -10.43 2.99
N PRO A 97 23.27 -9.12 3.19
CA PRO A 97 22.21 -8.13 3.11
C PRO A 97 21.77 -7.99 1.64
N PRO A 98 20.47 -8.12 1.31
CA PRO A 98 19.98 -7.86 -0.05
C PRO A 98 20.27 -6.42 -0.48
N VAL A 99 20.32 -6.18 -1.79
CA VAL A 99 20.38 -4.83 -2.38
C VAL A 99 19.05 -4.14 -2.07
N ARG A 100 19.08 -3.03 -1.33
CA ARG A 100 17.87 -2.37 -0.84
C ARG A 100 17.62 -1.03 -1.50
N SER A 101 16.36 -0.74 -1.81
CA SER A 101 15.94 0.57 -2.34
C SER A 101 16.27 1.69 -1.34
N ALA A 102 16.50 2.91 -1.84
CA ALA A 102 16.73 4.08 -0.97
C ALA A 102 15.56 4.29 0.01
N HIS A 103 14.34 3.99 -0.45
CA HIS A 103 13.12 3.97 0.34
C HIS A 103 13.21 2.98 1.53
N ALA A 104 13.43 1.69 1.24
CA ALA A 104 13.52 0.63 2.24
C ALA A 104 14.68 0.85 3.22
N ARG A 105 15.83 1.39 2.75
CA ARG A 105 16.96 1.79 3.61
C ARG A 105 16.56 2.86 4.63
N TYR A 106 15.79 3.88 4.23
CA TYR A 106 15.33 4.95 5.10
C TYR A 106 14.30 4.47 6.14
N THR A 107 13.23 3.80 5.69
CA THR A 107 12.14 3.33 6.56
C THR A 107 12.62 2.25 7.55
N ARG A 108 13.51 1.34 7.11
CA ARG A 108 14.13 0.33 7.99
C ARG A 108 15.00 0.95 9.08
N TYR A 109 15.76 2.01 8.76
CA TYR A 109 16.54 2.73 9.77
C TYR A 109 15.66 3.30 10.90
N TRP A 110 14.52 3.93 10.57
CA TRP A 110 13.64 4.53 11.59
C TRP A 110 12.82 3.52 12.39
N THR A 111 12.34 2.45 11.75
CA THR A 111 11.63 1.35 12.41
C THR A 111 12.53 0.56 13.37
N GLN A 112 13.80 0.36 13.05
CA GLN A 112 14.78 -0.25 13.95
C GLN A 112 15.21 0.70 15.08
N LYS A 113 15.46 1.98 14.75
CA LYS A 113 15.92 3.00 15.72
C LYS A 113 14.92 3.31 16.82
N SER A 114 13.62 3.25 16.55
CA SER A 114 12.61 3.64 17.53
C SER A 114 11.36 2.78 17.51
N LYS A 115 11.09 2.11 18.65
CA LYS A 115 9.89 1.31 18.87
C LYS A 115 8.60 2.14 18.77
N THR A 116 8.67 3.45 19.03
CA THR A 116 7.57 4.41 18.87
C THR A 116 7.22 4.64 17.40
N TYR A 117 8.20 4.99 16.54
CA TYR A 117 7.98 5.09 15.09
C TYR A 117 7.36 3.81 14.57
N ARG A 118 7.95 2.64 14.91
CA ARG A 118 7.46 1.35 14.43
C ARG A 118 6.00 1.06 14.83
N ARG A 119 5.60 1.36 16.07
CA ARG A 119 4.21 1.21 16.53
C ARG A 119 3.26 2.18 15.82
N ILE A 120 3.66 3.45 15.66
CA ILE A 120 2.81 4.48 15.04
C ILE A 120 2.64 4.24 13.54
N ALA A 121 3.71 3.80 12.85
CA ALA A 121 3.65 3.41 11.45
C ALA A 121 2.74 2.19 11.23
N MET A 122 2.82 1.16 12.09
CA MET A 122 1.86 0.05 12.07
C MET A 122 0.41 0.52 12.26
N VAL A 123 0.14 1.36 13.28
CA VAL A 123 -1.22 1.87 13.53
C VAL A 123 -1.73 2.70 12.35
N LEU A 124 -0.88 3.56 11.77
CA LEU A 124 -1.23 4.35 10.59
C LEU A 124 -1.59 3.43 9.40
N GLN A 125 -0.81 2.38 9.16
CA GLN A 125 -1.07 1.45 8.07
C GLN A 125 -2.34 0.62 8.31
N MET A 126 -2.58 0.15 9.55
CA MET A 126 -3.82 -0.54 9.92
C MET A 126 -5.06 0.35 9.74
N VAL A 127 -4.95 1.65 10.01
CA VAL A 127 -6.04 2.61 9.77
C VAL A 127 -6.29 2.78 8.27
N VAL A 128 -5.25 2.95 7.45
CA VAL A 128 -5.38 3.05 5.97
C VAL A 128 -6.01 1.79 5.38
N TYR A 129 -5.62 0.60 5.83
CA TYR A 129 -6.20 -0.67 5.36
C TYR A 129 -7.62 -0.98 5.87
N THR A 130 -8.20 -0.16 6.76
CA THR A 130 -9.53 -0.41 7.34
C THR A 130 -10.50 0.77 7.22
N GLU A 131 -10.07 1.91 6.66
CA GLU A 131 -10.88 3.14 6.66
C GLU A 131 -12.16 3.03 5.85
N LEU A 132 -12.12 2.35 4.69
CA LEU A 132 -13.30 2.10 3.86
C LEU A 132 -14.28 1.14 4.56
N LEU A 133 -13.80 0.03 5.12
CA LEU A 133 -14.59 -0.88 5.96
C LEU A 133 -15.24 -0.17 7.17
N CYS A 134 -14.50 0.72 7.83
CA CYS A 134 -15.02 1.55 8.92
C CYS A 134 -16.11 2.52 8.44
N GLU A 135 -15.93 3.16 7.28
CA GLU A 135 -16.91 4.06 6.68
C GLU A 135 -18.21 3.31 6.30
N MET A 136 -18.09 2.17 5.62
CA MET A 136 -19.21 1.28 5.28
C MET A 136 -19.97 0.84 6.55
N SER A 137 -19.25 0.41 7.58
CA SER A 137 -19.81 0.00 8.87
C SER A 137 -20.55 1.14 9.59
N ALA A 138 -19.98 2.36 9.56
CA ALA A 138 -20.57 3.54 10.17
C ALA A 138 -21.85 4.00 9.45
N LYS A 139 -21.82 3.98 8.10
CA LYS A 139 -22.97 4.28 7.24
C LYS A 139 -24.13 3.31 7.49
N ARG A 140 -23.84 2.01 7.66
CA ARG A 140 -24.84 0.98 7.98
C ARG A 140 -25.46 1.14 9.38
N ARG A 141 -24.65 1.45 10.41
CA ARG A 141 -25.12 1.48 11.81
C ARG A 141 -25.74 2.80 12.27
N GLY A 142 -25.29 3.94 11.72
CA GLY A 142 -25.67 5.26 12.23
C GLY A 142 -25.93 6.33 11.17
N GLY A 143 -26.16 5.91 9.91
CA GLY A 143 -26.49 6.80 8.80
C GLY A 143 -25.41 7.84 8.50
N GLU A 144 -25.80 8.92 7.82
CA GLU A 144 -24.87 9.92 7.29
C GLU A 144 -24.10 10.69 8.38
N LYS A 145 -24.75 10.99 9.51
CA LYS A 145 -24.10 11.71 10.63
C LYS A 145 -22.96 10.88 11.25
N SER A 146 -23.22 9.58 11.48
CA SER A 146 -22.19 8.66 11.98
C SER A 146 -21.06 8.47 10.98
N ARG A 147 -21.40 8.30 9.69
CA ARG A 147 -20.43 8.23 8.58
C ARG A 147 -19.46 9.41 8.60
N TRP A 148 -19.95 10.65 8.60
CA TRP A 148 -19.08 11.84 8.61
C TRP A 148 -18.25 11.98 9.90
N ASN A 149 -18.82 11.63 11.05
CA ASN A 149 -18.06 11.61 12.31
C ASN A 149 -16.90 10.60 12.26
N VAL A 150 -17.12 9.42 11.66
CA VAL A 150 -16.08 8.39 11.51
C VAL A 150 -15.03 8.80 10.47
N ILE A 151 -15.41 9.39 9.33
CA ILE A 151 -14.46 9.93 8.34
C ILE A 151 -13.53 10.97 8.98
N VAL A 152 -14.11 11.97 9.68
CA VAL A 152 -13.33 13.02 10.35
C VAL A 152 -12.45 12.45 11.47
N LEU A 153 -12.93 11.45 12.21
CA LEU A 153 -12.14 10.76 13.25
C LEU A 153 -10.96 9.99 12.65
N LEU A 154 -11.16 9.24 11.57
CA LEU A 154 -10.11 8.48 10.89
C LEU A 154 -9.07 9.42 10.28
N GLU A 155 -9.48 10.50 9.61
CA GLU A 155 -8.54 11.52 9.12
C GLU A 155 -7.81 12.23 10.25
N ALA A 156 -8.46 12.48 11.39
CA ALA A 156 -7.79 13.05 12.57
C ALA A 156 -6.76 12.08 13.15
N ILE A 157 -7.06 10.78 13.20
CA ILE A 157 -6.11 9.73 13.62
C ILE A 157 -4.94 9.65 12.63
N LYS A 158 -5.19 9.59 11.32
CA LYS A 158 -4.14 9.57 10.28
C LYS A 158 -3.25 10.81 10.39
N ALA A 159 -3.82 12.01 10.49
CA ALA A 159 -3.09 13.25 10.66
C ALA A 159 -2.27 13.27 11.97
N PHE A 160 -2.85 12.83 13.09
CA PHE A 160 -2.16 12.76 14.38
C PHE A 160 -0.98 11.77 14.35
N CYS A 161 -1.16 10.58 13.81
CA CYS A 161 -0.09 9.61 13.60
C CYS A 161 1.03 10.19 12.72
N ARG A 162 0.70 10.78 11.57
CA ARG A 162 1.66 11.45 10.66
C ARG A 162 2.40 12.60 11.36
N LEU A 163 1.72 13.44 12.14
CA LEU A 163 2.36 14.53 12.90
C LEU A 163 3.32 14.01 13.98
N ILE A 164 3.01 12.89 14.66
CA ILE A 164 3.97 12.28 15.61
C ILE A 164 5.16 11.68 14.85
N LEU A 165 4.95 11.01 13.70
CA LEU A 165 6.06 10.52 12.88
C LEU A 165 6.98 11.67 12.46
N LEU A 166 6.43 12.81 11.99
CA LEU A 166 7.18 14.02 11.65
C LEU A 166 8.00 14.57 12.83
N ARG A 167 7.45 14.53 14.04
CA ARG A 167 8.15 14.93 15.28
C ARG A 167 9.29 13.95 15.61
N VAL A 168 9.08 12.63 15.47
CA VAL A 168 10.08 11.59 15.74
C VAL A 168 11.23 11.60 14.71
N THR A 169 10.95 11.88 13.43
CA THR A 169 11.96 11.99 12.37
C THR A 169 12.77 13.29 12.42
N ARG A 170 12.44 14.22 13.33
CA ARG A 170 13.02 15.57 13.48
C ARG A 170 12.74 16.47 12.26
N SER A 171 11.46 16.63 11.92
CA SER A 171 11.00 17.52 10.85
C SER A 171 11.60 17.20 9.48
N ARG A 172 11.64 15.92 9.13
CA ARG A 172 11.94 15.44 7.76
C ARG A 172 10.64 15.14 7.04
N PRO A 173 10.57 15.30 5.70
CA PRO A 173 9.38 14.91 4.97
C PRO A 173 9.01 13.46 5.29
N LEU A 174 7.72 13.19 5.45
CA LEU A 174 7.24 11.82 5.53
C LEU A 174 7.35 11.17 4.15
N VAL A 175 7.63 9.87 4.19
CA VAL A 175 7.80 9.05 2.99
C VAL A 175 6.58 8.13 2.90
N THR A 176 6.12 7.89 1.68
CA THR A 176 4.92 7.11 1.36
C THR A 176 5.31 5.89 0.51
N PRO A 177 5.15 4.66 1.05
CA PRO A 177 4.56 4.28 2.34
C PRO A 177 5.50 4.48 3.56
N VAL A 178 4.92 4.55 4.77
CA VAL A 178 5.69 4.81 6.02
C VAL A 178 6.48 3.61 6.57
N LEU A 179 6.19 2.42 6.06
CA LEU A 179 6.84 1.15 6.39
C LEU A 179 7.77 0.73 5.24
N PRO A 180 8.76 -0.14 5.49
CA PRO A 180 9.55 -0.73 4.42
C PRO A 180 8.66 -1.57 3.52
N GLU A 181 8.73 -1.31 2.22
CA GLU A 181 8.08 -2.15 1.20
C GLU A 181 8.73 -3.53 1.16
N ARG A 182 7.94 -4.51 0.73
CA ARG A 182 8.44 -5.86 0.43
C ARG A 182 9.22 -5.80 -0.87
N GLU A 183 10.54 -5.95 -0.77
CA GLU A 183 11.40 -6.13 -1.95
C GLU A 183 11.01 -7.46 -2.64
N PRO A 184 10.87 -7.49 -3.98
CA PRO A 184 10.62 -8.73 -4.70
C PRO A 184 11.79 -9.68 -4.43
N ILE A 185 11.46 -10.92 -4.06
CA ILE A 185 12.47 -11.96 -3.89
C ILE A 185 12.97 -12.27 -5.31
N PRO A 186 14.29 -12.28 -5.57
CA PRO A 186 14.78 -12.77 -6.85
C PRO A 186 14.28 -14.20 -7.03
N GLU A 187 13.44 -14.42 -8.03
CA GLU A 187 13.06 -15.76 -8.44
C GLU A 187 14.31 -16.41 -9.04
N ASP A 188 14.69 -17.58 -8.53
CA ASP A 188 15.67 -18.42 -9.22
C ASP A 188 15.07 -18.76 -10.60
N ASP A 189 15.78 -18.45 -11.70
CA ASP A 189 15.26 -18.41 -13.09
C ASP A 189 14.79 -19.77 -13.69
N ASP A 190 14.43 -20.76 -12.87
CA ASP A 190 14.08 -22.15 -13.22
C ASP A 190 12.56 -22.47 -13.10
N VAL A 191 11.68 -21.47 -13.00
CA VAL A 191 10.21 -21.69 -12.96
C VAL A 191 9.55 -21.10 -14.21
N ASP A 192 8.79 -21.93 -14.92
CA ASP A 192 8.26 -21.64 -16.27
C ASP A 192 7.49 -20.31 -16.38
N GLU A 193 7.73 -19.60 -17.48
CA GLU A 193 7.30 -18.21 -17.77
C GLU A 193 5.79 -18.03 -18.06
N ASP A 194 4.94 -18.85 -17.44
CA ASP A 194 3.48 -18.86 -17.58
C ASP A 194 2.80 -18.99 -16.19
N LEU A 195 2.84 -17.93 -15.36
CA LEU A 195 1.75 -17.49 -14.46
C LEU A 195 2.14 -16.31 -13.55
N VAL A 196 1.14 -15.47 -13.25
CA VAL A 196 1.03 -14.43 -12.20
C VAL A 196 2.00 -13.24 -12.16
N THR A 197 1.39 -12.08 -12.37
CA THR A 197 1.88 -10.72 -12.08
C THR A 197 2.30 -10.51 -10.61
N ASP A 198 3.61 -10.49 -10.34
CA ASP A 198 4.14 -9.94 -9.09
C ASP A 198 4.30 -8.40 -9.19
N ARG A 199 3.28 -7.67 -8.74
CA ARG A 199 3.34 -6.21 -8.56
C ARG A 199 2.60 -5.82 -7.30
N SER A 200 3.35 -5.35 -6.29
CA SER A 200 2.80 -4.98 -4.99
C SER A 200 1.91 -3.73 -5.09
N GLU A 201 0.67 -3.83 -4.60
CA GLU A 201 -0.34 -2.76 -4.69
C GLU A 201 0.01 -1.45 -3.97
N SER A 202 1.10 -1.39 -3.22
CA SER A 202 1.59 -0.11 -2.68
C SER A 202 1.98 0.89 -3.79
N GLU A 203 2.22 0.43 -5.02
CA GLU A 203 2.38 1.29 -6.20
C GLU A 203 1.05 1.63 -6.91
N LEU A 204 -0.01 0.84 -6.74
CA LEU A 204 -1.27 1.02 -7.48
C LEU A 204 -2.16 2.15 -6.94
N MET A 205 -2.01 2.53 -5.66
CA MET A 205 -2.57 3.78 -5.14
C MET A 205 -1.64 4.99 -5.31
N ASP A 206 -0.41 4.76 -5.80
CA ASP A 206 0.59 5.80 -6.07
C ASP A 206 0.78 6.05 -7.58
N GLU A 207 -0.11 5.50 -8.41
CA GLU A 207 -0.24 5.75 -9.85
C GLU A 207 -0.84 7.14 -10.15
N THR A 208 -0.23 8.14 -9.54
CA THR A 208 -0.09 9.45 -10.17
C THR A 208 1.41 9.80 -10.07
N SER A 209 2.13 9.91 -11.21
CA SER A 209 3.55 9.49 -11.36
C SER A 209 4.12 9.58 -12.81
N PRO A 210 4.01 10.68 -13.58
CA PRO A 210 4.02 10.67 -15.06
C PRO A 210 5.39 10.55 -15.71
N ASN A 211 6.43 10.29 -14.92
CA ASN A 211 7.74 9.98 -15.45
C ASN A 211 7.82 8.52 -15.94
N GLY A 212 6.66 7.89 -16.18
CA GLY A 212 6.49 6.92 -17.26
C GLY A 212 6.03 7.62 -18.54
N SER A 213 6.90 7.66 -19.55
CA SER A 213 6.53 8.11 -20.91
C SER A 213 5.30 7.35 -21.41
N ALA A 214 4.36 8.06 -22.05
CA ALA A 214 3.11 7.46 -22.52
C ALA A 214 3.37 6.34 -23.54
N VAL A 215 3.29 5.09 -23.10
CA VAL A 215 3.23 3.90 -23.95
C VAL A 215 1.78 3.46 -24.05
N LEU A 216 1.27 3.50 -25.28
CA LEU A 216 -0.08 3.07 -25.62
C LEU A 216 -0.27 1.58 -25.31
N VAL A 217 -1.49 1.21 -24.94
CA VAL A 217 -1.91 -0.16 -24.62
C VAL A 217 -1.35 -1.16 -25.63
N SER A 218 -0.45 -2.01 -25.15
CA SER A 218 -0.02 -3.23 -25.81
C SER A 218 0.33 -4.24 -24.74
N SER A 219 -0.20 -5.45 -24.87
CA SER A 219 -0.08 -6.54 -23.90
C SER A 219 1.31 -7.16 -23.97
N SER A 220 2.26 -6.52 -23.30
CA SER A 220 3.56 -7.09 -22.96
C SER A 220 3.89 -6.70 -21.52
N THR A 221 4.37 -7.66 -20.75
CA THR A 221 5.09 -7.42 -19.49
C THR A 221 6.15 -6.31 -19.67
N PRO A 222 6.54 -5.58 -18.62
CA PRO A 222 7.68 -4.67 -18.70
C PRO A 222 8.92 -5.52 -18.95
N SER A 223 9.29 -5.69 -20.22
CA SER A 223 10.36 -6.58 -20.62
C SER A 223 11.65 -6.14 -19.93
N LYS A 224 12.29 -7.05 -19.18
CA LYS A 224 13.66 -6.87 -18.65
C LYS A 224 14.48 -6.19 -19.78
N PRO A 225 15.05 -4.99 -19.53
CA PRO A 225 15.63 -4.15 -20.59
C PRO A 225 16.69 -4.92 -21.39
N ALA A 226 16.96 -4.49 -22.62
CA ALA A 226 17.71 -5.30 -23.58
C ALA A 226 19.10 -5.75 -23.10
N TYR A 227 19.68 -5.07 -22.10
CA TYR A 227 20.96 -5.36 -21.44
C TYR A 227 20.89 -6.39 -20.28
N GLU A 228 19.69 -6.76 -19.82
CA GLU A 228 19.45 -7.77 -18.77
C GLU A 228 19.18 -9.16 -19.35
N LYS A 229 19.02 -9.27 -20.67
CA LYS A 229 18.83 -10.54 -21.37
C LYS A 229 20.16 -11.25 -21.55
N GLU A 230 20.49 -12.15 -20.63
CA GLU A 230 21.68 -12.98 -20.76
C GLU A 230 21.57 -13.91 -21.98
N TRP A 231 22.52 -13.79 -22.91
CA TRP A 231 22.55 -14.60 -24.12
C TRP A 231 23.38 -15.86 -23.89
N THR A 232 22.75 -17.04 -23.98
CA THR A 232 23.43 -18.32 -23.81
C THR A 232 24.14 -18.76 -25.09
N MET A 233 25.45 -19.01 -25.00
CA MET A 233 26.28 -19.50 -26.08
C MET A 233 25.88 -20.94 -26.50
N PRO A 234 25.40 -21.18 -27.74
CA PRO A 234 24.86 -22.50 -28.14
C PRO A 234 25.86 -23.67 -28.12
N ARG A 235 27.17 -23.39 -28.06
CA ARG A 235 28.24 -24.42 -28.11
C ARG A 235 28.93 -24.64 -26.77
N THR A 236 28.87 -23.70 -25.83
CA THR A 236 29.57 -23.78 -24.54
C THR A 236 28.64 -23.74 -23.33
N GLY A 237 27.36 -23.40 -23.52
CA GLY A 237 26.39 -23.23 -22.44
C GLY A 237 26.63 -22.01 -21.55
N MET A 238 27.67 -21.21 -21.84
CA MET A 238 28.00 -20.02 -21.05
C MET A 238 27.06 -18.87 -21.41
N SER A 239 26.52 -18.21 -20.41
CA SER A 239 25.70 -17.01 -20.55
C SER A 239 26.59 -15.76 -20.65
N LEU A 240 26.23 -14.83 -21.54
CA LEU A 240 26.87 -13.54 -21.70
C LEU A 240 25.88 -12.41 -21.43
N PRO A 241 26.22 -11.41 -20.59
CA PRO A 241 25.41 -10.22 -20.45
C PRO A 241 25.38 -9.45 -21.78
N SER A 242 24.18 -9.11 -22.24
CA SER A 242 23.99 -8.30 -23.43
C SER A 242 24.42 -6.84 -23.19
N LEU A 243 24.99 -6.20 -24.21
CA LEU A 243 25.34 -4.79 -24.15
C LEU A 243 24.11 -3.91 -24.37
N PRO A 244 23.98 -2.76 -23.68
CA PRO A 244 22.90 -1.82 -23.93
C PRO A 244 22.98 -1.23 -25.33
N ASN A 245 21.81 -0.95 -25.92
CA ASN A 245 21.72 -0.18 -27.16
C ASN A 245 22.29 1.24 -26.97
N PRO A 246 22.85 1.89 -28.00
CA PRO A 246 23.52 3.19 -27.86
C PRO A 246 22.62 4.32 -27.30
N GLY A 247 21.30 4.23 -27.48
CA GLY A 247 20.34 5.17 -26.87
C GLY A 247 19.99 4.89 -25.39
N ASP A 248 20.36 3.72 -24.87
CA ASP A 248 19.99 3.19 -23.54
C ASP A 248 21.23 3.02 -22.62
N VAL A 249 22.38 3.55 -23.04
CA VAL A 249 23.63 3.50 -22.26
C VAL A 249 23.53 4.36 -20.99
N GLY A 250 22.80 5.47 -21.03
CA GLY A 250 22.66 6.37 -19.87
C GLY A 250 21.91 5.73 -18.71
N SER A 251 20.78 5.09 -19.00
CA SER A 251 19.97 4.26 -18.09
C SER A 251 20.77 3.08 -17.55
N TYR A 252 21.45 2.33 -18.44
CA TYR A 252 22.33 1.22 -18.03
C TYR A 252 23.41 1.66 -17.04
N LEU A 253 24.12 2.76 -17.34
CA LEU A 253 25.14 3.29 -16.46
C LEU A 253 24.53 3.82 -15.16
N LEU A 254 23.38 4.49 -15.17
CA LEU A 254 22.71 4.95 -13.95
C LEU A 254 22.21 3.79 -13.07
N GLY A 255 21.81 2.65 -13.65
CA GLY A 255 21.43 1.44 -12.91
C GLY A 255 22.63 0.66 -12.34
N ARG A 256 23.82 0.80 -12.94
CA ARG A 256 25.05 0.10 -12.51
C ARG A 256 26.02 0.94 -11.68
N VAL A 257 25.95 2.26 -11.77
CA VAL A 257 26.80 3.20 -11.01
C VAL A 257 26.18 3.49 -9.66
N LEU A 258 26.94 3.25 -8.59
CA LEU A 258 26.59 3.68 -7.24
C LEU A 258 26.39 5.21 -7.21
N THR A 259 25.15 5.64 -7.01
CA THR A 259 24.84 7.07 -6.92
C THR A 259 25.33 7.63 -5.58
N ALA A 260 25.45 8.96 -5.50
CA ALA A 260 25.78 9.62 -4.25
C ALA A 260 24.75 9.38 -3.13
N ASP A 261 23.52 8.96 -3.47
CA ASP A 261 22.47 8.63 -2.49
C ASP A 261 22.58 7.17 -1.99
N ASP A 262 23.17 6.26 -2.75
CA ASP A 262 23.44 4.88 -2.33
C ASP A 262 24.52 4.83 -1.24
N ILE A 263 25.55 5.67 -1.37
CA ILE A 263 26.67 5.75 -0.42
C ILE A 263 26.29 6.56 0.84
N LYS A 264 25.29 7.46 0.76
CA LYS A 264 24.82 8.23 1.93
C LYS A 264 24.24 7.30 3.00
N PRO A 265 24.50 7.57 4.30
CA PRO A 265 23.85 6.84 5.38
C PRO A 265 22.35 7.13 5.40
N ALA A 266 21.54 6.14 5.77
CA ALA A 266 20.06 6.24 5.73
C ALA A 266 19.51 7.49 6.44
N ASN A 267 20.15 7.93 7.53
CA ASN A 267 19.80 9.15 8.26
C ASN A 267 20.15 10.47 7.55
N LYS A 268 20.61 10.45 6.30
CA LYS A 268 20.88 11.63 5.45
C LYS A 268 20.21 11.55 4.07
N LEU A 269 19.39 10.53 3.81
CA LEU A 269 18.63 10.40 2.54
C LEU A 269 17.51 11.43 2.39
N LEU A 270 17.01 12.01 3.49
CA LEU A 270 16.10 13.15 3.48
C LEU A 270 16.74 14.32 4.23
N ASN A 271 16.62 15.53 3.70
CA ASN A 271 17.05 16.74 4.37
C ASN A 271 16.11 17.06 5.56
N THR A 272 16.65 17.73 6.57
CA THR A 272 15.85 18.30 7.66
C THR A 272 15.25 19.61 7.21
N LEU A 273 13.93 19.73 7.30
CA LEU A 273 13.20 20.94 6.92
C LEU A 273 13.35 21.99 8.02
N GLN A 274 13.45 23.26 7.64
CA GLN A 274 13.52 24.40 8.55
C GLN A 274 12.56 25.51 8.08
N GLY A 275 12.06 26.32 9.01
CA GLY A 275 11.13 27.41 8.72
C GLY A 275 9.92 26.97 7.89
N GLY A 276 9.69 27.63 6.75
CA GLY A 276 8.55 27.37 5.85
C GLY A 276 8.42 25.91 5.39
N GLY A 277 9.53 25.18 5.24
CA GLY A 277 9.49 23.76 4.89
C GLY A 277 8.80 22.88 5.94
N GLN A 278 8.88 23.23 7.23
CA GLN A 278 8.17 22.49 8.28
C GLN A 278 6.67 22.76 8.24
N PHE A 279 6.27 24.02 8.00
CA PHE A 279 4.87 24.40 7.83
C PHE A 279 4.26 23.76 6.58
N ALA A 280 5.02 23.65 5.48
CA ALA A 280 4.60 22.94 4.27
C ALA A 280 4.20 21.47 4.56
N GLU A 281 5.02 20.71 5.30
CA GLU A 281 4.66 19.33 5.67
C GLU A 281 3.48 19.28 6.64
N MET A 282 3.40 20.19 7.62
CA MET A 282 2.27 20.23 8.55
C MET A 282 0.94 20.52 7.83
N LEU A 283 0.95 21.46 6.87
CA LEU A 283 -0.22 21.75 6.05
C LEU A 283 -0.61 20.54 5.20
N HIS A 284 0.34 19.92 4.50
CA HIS A 284 0.07 18.75 3.65
C HIS A 284 -0.46 17.55 4.46
N ILE A 285 0.07 17.30 5.66
CA ILE A 285 -0.47 16.27 6.58
C ILE A 285 -1.89 16.60 7.05
N LEU A 286 -2.21 17.89 7.20
CA LEU A 286 -3.53 18.37 7.62
C LEU A 286 -4.53 18.54 6.47
N THR A 287 -4.10 18.58 5.19
CA THR A 287 -5.00 18.77 4.04
C THR A 287 -6.20 17.81 4.06
N PRO A 288 -6.03 16.48 4.24
CA PRO A 288 -7.16 15.54 4.18
C PRO A 288 -8.16 15.79 5.31
N LEU A 289 -7.67 16.14 6.51
CA LEU A 289 -8.50 16.47 7.66
C LEU A 289 -9.25 17.80 7.46
N ILE A 290 -8.58 18.84 6.95
CA ILE A 290 -9.20 20.14 6.64
C ILE A 290 -10.30 19.95 5.59
N TYR A 291 -10.02 19.17 4.55
CA TYR A 291 -10.98 18.85 3.50
C TYR A 291 -12.18 18.04 4.02
N ALA A 292 -11.94 16.98 4.79
CA ALA A 292 -13.00 16.18 5.42
C ALA A 292 -13.90 17.02 6.35
N VAL A 293 -13.31 17.91 7.16
CA VAL A 293 -14.06 18.83 8.04
C VAL A 293 -14.83 19.88 7.26
N ALA A 294 -14.26 20.43 6.17
CA ALA A 294 -14.97 21.35 5.28
C ALA A 294 -16.18 20.65 4.63
N LEU A 295 -15.97 19.44 4.11
CA LEU A 295 -16.99 18.65 3.42
C LEU A 295 -18.10 18.18 4.38
N ALA A 296 -17.76 17.78 5.62
CA ALA A 296 -18.73 17.44 6.66
C ALA A 296 -19.60 18.64 7.12
N ARG A 297 -19.09 19.88 6.98
CA ARG A 297 -19.87 21.11 7.26
C ARG A 297 -20.78 21.48 6.09
N THR A 298 -20.37 21.24 4.84
CA THR A 298 -21.18 21.53 3.66
C THR A 298 -22.12 20.38 3.31
N LYS A 299 -23.42 20.56 3.56
CA LYS A 299 -24.45 19.57 3.17
C LYS A 299 -24.62 19.38 1.65
N ASN A 300 -24.12 20.32 0.84
CA ASN A 300 -24.33 20.34 -0.62
C ASN A 300 -23.10 19.80 -1.35
N LYS A 301 -23.19 18.57 -1.90
CA LYS A 301 -22.10 17.93 -2.67
C LYS A 301 -21.56 18.77 -3.84
N LYS A 302 -22.41 19.55 -4.51
CA LYS A 302 -22.06 20.40 -5.65
C LYS A 302 -21.34 21.71 -5.28
N SER A 303 -21.17 22.02 -3.98
CA SER A 303 -20.57 23.28 -3.54
C SER A 303 -19.06 23.30 -3.76
N TRP A 304 -18.55 24.30 -4.47
CA TRP A 304 -17.12 24.42 -4.80
C TRP A 304 -16.24 24.78 -3.59
N THR A 305 -16.81 25.22 -2.47
CA THR A 305 -16.04 25.75 -1.34
C THR A 305 -15.13 24.74 -0.64
N PRO A 306 -15.50 23.47 -0.35
CA PRO A 306 -14.56 22.51 0.26
C PRO A 306 -13.43 22.14 -0.69
N TRP A 307 -13.75 21.99 -1.98
CA TRP A 307 -12.79 21.63 -3.02
C TRP A 307 -11.74 22.74 -3.19
N LEU A 308 -12.17 23.99 -3.33
CA LEU A 308 -11.27 25.15 -3.40
C LEU A 308 -10.41 25.30 -2.15
N VAL A 309 -10.96 25.07 -0.95
CA VAL A 309 -10.18 25.10 0.31
C VAL A 309 -9.10 24.02 0.32
N GLY A 310 -9.42 22.78 -0.07
CA GLY A 310 -8.45 21.68 -0.12
C GLY A 310 -7.32 21.93 -1.14
N VAL A 311 -7.67 22.31 -2.37
CA VAL A 311 -6.69 22.65 -3.42
C VAL A 311 -5.85 23.87 -3.04
N ALA A 312 -6.43 24.89 -2.39
CA ALA A 312 -5.68 26.05 -1.90
C ALA A 312 -4.68 25.68 -0.80
N VAL A 313 -5.03 24.78 0.12
CA VAL A 313 -4.10 24.29 1.17
C VAL A 313 -2.94 23.49 0.55
N GLU A 314 -3.21 22.60 -0.42
CA GLU A 314 -2.15 21.92 -1.18
C GLU A 314 -1.24 22.90 -1.93
N TYR A 315 -1.83 23.90 -2.59
CA TYR A 315 -1.07 24.91 -3.33
C TYR A 315 -0.18 25.74 -2.40
N VAL A 316 -0.68 26.18 -1.24
CA VAL A 316 0.11 26.89 -0.22
C VAL A 316 1.20 25.99 0.35
N ALA A 317 0.92 24.71 0.64
CA ALA A 317 1.92 23.75 1.09
C ALA A 317 3.01 23.51 0.03
N ARG A 318 2.65 23.54 -1.26
CA ARG A 318 3.60 23.44 -2.38
C ARG A 318 4.45 24.69 -2.56
N GLN A 319 3.89 25.90 -2.36
CA GLN A 319 4.62 27.17 -2.45
C GLN A 319 5.57 27.40 -1.26
N LEU A 320 5.18 26.99 -0.05
CA LEU A 320 6.04 27.07 1.14
C LEU A 320 7.20 26.05 1.12
N ARG A 321 7.18 25.09 0.18
CA ARG A 321 8.19 24.04 0.04
C ARG A 321 9.45 24.59 -0.64
N GLN A 322 10.46 24.92 0.16
CA GLN A 322 11.75 25.40 -0.33
C GLN A 322 12.45 24.35 -1.20
N ARG A 323 12.47 24.56 -2.52
CA ARG A 323 13.25 23.78 -3.49
C ARG A 323 14.73 24.15 -3.38
N SER A 324 15.43 23.53 -2.45
CA SER A 324 16.89 23.64 -2.34
C SER A 324 17.60 22.96 -3.52
N LEU A 325 18.77 23.45 -3.91
CA LEU A 325 19.64 22.81 -4.90
C LEU A 325 20.19 21.44 -4.44
N ARG A 326 20.00 21.08 -3.16
CA ARG A 326 20.50 19.83 -2.54
C ARG A 326 19.40 18.78 -2.29
N THR A 327 18.34 18.76 -3.10
CA THR A 327 17.29 17.74 -3.01
C THR A 327 17.82 16.34 -3.30
N SER A 328 17.54 15.39 -2.41
CA SER A 328 17.84 13.97 -2.64
C SER A 328 16.92 13.38 -3.72
N ALA A 329 17.29 12.26 -4.33
CA ALA A 329 16.40 11.51 -5.22
C ALA A 329 15.09 11.16 -4.49
N LEU A 330 15.18 10.55 -3.30
CA LEU A 330 14.02 10.16 -2.49
C LEU A 330 13.08 11.34 -2.14
N GLU A 331 13.60 12.55 -1.97
CA GLU A 331 12.76 13.75 -1.76
C GLU A 331 12.05 14.19 -3.05
N ARG A 332 12.71 14.04 -4.20
CA ARG A 332 12.15 14.40 -5.49
C ARG A 332 11.04 13.44 -5.88
N ASP A 333 11.24 12.15 -5.64
CA ASP A 333 10.25 11.11 -5.88
C ASP A 333 9.00 11.37 -5.04
N GLU A 334 9.16 11.61 -3.74
CA GLU A 334 8.08 12.06 -2.85
C GLU A 334 7.36 13.33 -3.34
N TRP A 335 8.07 14.30 -3.90
CA TRP A 335 7.43 15.49 -4.44
C TRP A 335 6.71 15.26 -5.76
N ASN A 336 7.18 14.28 -6.54
CA ASN A 336 6.52 13.81 -7.76
C ASN A 336 5.23 13.07 -7.40
N LYS A 337 5.26 12.10 -6.47
CA LYS A 337 4.08 11.41 -5.90
C LYS A 337 3.02 12.38 -5.34
N ARG A 338 3.44 13.42 -4.62
CA ARG A 338 2.51 14.43 -4.06
C ARG A 338 1.99 15.43 -5.10
N GLY A 339 2.86 15.91 -6.00
CA GLY A 339 2.42 16.70 -7.15
C GLY A 339 1.50 15.90 -8.07
N TRP A 340 1.74 14.59 -8.03
CA TRP A 340 0.96 13.46 -8.44
C TRP A 340 -0.52 13.53 -8.10
N ALA A 341 -0.75 13.26 -6.80
CA ALA A 341 -2.05 13.19 -6.15
C ALA A 341 -2.89 14.47 -6.28
N MET A 342 -2.29 15.61 -6.64
CA MET A 342 -3.06 16.82 -7.01
C MET A 342 -3.98 16.58 -8.22
N ILE A 343 -3.62 15.67 -9.14
CA ILE A 343 -4.48 15.28 -10.27
C ILE A 343 -5.69 14.49 -9.78
N TRP A 344 -5.55 13.65 -8.75
CA TRP A 344 -6.68 12.95 -8.14
C TRP A 344 -7.71 13.88 -7.48
N TRP A 345 -7.41 15.17 -7.24
CA TRP A 345 -8.43 16.14 -6.82
C TRP A 345 -9.52 16.38 -7.88
N MET A 346 -9.30 16.02 -9.14
CA MET A 346 -10.34 16.02 -10.17
C MET A 346 -11.39 14.91 -9.97
N MET A 347 -11.08 13.84 -9.24
CA MET A 347 -12.09 12.84 -8.85
C MET A 347 -12.83 13.23 -7.57
N ARG A 348 -12.42 14.30 -6.86
CA ARG A 348 -12.94 14.62 -5.52
C ARG A 348 -14.02 15.71 -5.55
N GLY A 349 -15.12 15.48 -4.83
CA GLY A 349 -16.10 16.50 -4.45
C GLY A 349 -16.78 17.22 -5.64
N ALA A 350 -16.87 18.55 -5.56
CA ALA A 350 -17.63 19.34 -6.52
C ALA A 350 -17.05 19.35 -7.95
N PHE A 351 -15.75 19.10 -8.13
CA PHE A 351 -15.18 18.97 -9.48
C PHE A 351 -15.69 17.68 -10.12
N TYR A 352 -15.73 16.57 -9.37
CA TYR A 352 -16.30 15.31 -9.86
C TYR A 352 -17.79 15.45 -10.20
N GLU A 353 -18.61 15.92 -9.26
CA GLU A 353 -20.06 16.05 -9.42
C GLU A 353 -20.49 16.99 -10.56
N ASN A 354 -19.67 18.00 -10.90
CA ASN A 354 -20.01 19.00 -11.93
C ASN A 354 -19.28 18.80 -13.27
N VAL A 355 -18.11 18.15 -13.29
CA VAL A 355 -17.26 18.02 -14.50
C VAL A 355 -16.97 16.55 -14.78
N THR A 356 -16.26 15.86 -13.88
CA THR A 356 -15.70 14.52 -14.18
C THR A 356 -16.78 13.46 -14.36
N LYS A 357 -17.88 13.50 -13.58
CA LYS A 357 -19.01 12.58 -13.70
C LYS A 357 -19.66 12.62 -15.09
N GLY A 358 -19.76 13.81 -15.71
CA GLY A 358 -20.26 13.96 -17.08
C GLY A 358 -19.30 13.34 -18.11
N ALA A 359 -18.00 13.54 -17.93
CA ALA A 359 -16.97 12.95 -18.78
C ALA A 359 -16.91 11.40 -18.64
N VAL A 360 -16.95 10.88 -17.42
CA VAL A 360 -16.98 9.43 -17.13
C VAL A 360 -18.19 8.79 -17.78
N ASN A 361 -19.40 9.29 -17.56
CA ASN A 361 -20.61 8.76 -18.22
C ASN A 361 -20.54 8.82 -19.77
N GLY A 362 -19.93 9.88 -20.32
CA GLY A 362 -19.65 10.00 -21.76
C GLY A 362 -18.65 8.97 -22.30
N VAL A 363 -17.78 8.43 -21.44
CA VAL A 363 -16.86 7.31 -21.77
C VAL A 363 -17.54 5.96 -21.52
N THR A 364 -18.24 5.77 -20.40
CA THR A 364 -19.00 4.54 -20.08
C THR A 364 -19.95 4.16 -21.22
N SER A 365 -20.68 5.15 -21.75
CA SER A 365 -21.64 4.96 -22.86
C SER A 365 -21.01 4.53 -24.19
N LYS A 366 -19.69 4.63 -24.35
CA LYS A 366 -18.94 4.20 -25.55
C LYS A 366 -18.18 2.88 -25.35
N MET A 367 -18.16 2.34 -24.13
CA MET A 367 -17.42 1.12 -23.80
C MET A 367 -18.29 -0.13 -23.94
N PRO A 368 -17.70 -1.31 -24.23
CA PRO A 368 -18.43 -2.57 -24.28
C PRO A 368 -19.04 -2.93 -22.91
N GLY A 369 -20.18 -3.61 -22.92
CA GLY A 369 -21.06 -3.78 -21.75
C GLY A 369 -20.40 -4.36 -20.48
N PHE A 370 -19.37 -5.20 -20.62
CA PHE A 370 -18.61 -5.71 -19.48
C PHE A 370 -17.82 -4.60 -18.76
N ILE A 371 -17.10 -3.77 -19.52
CA ILE A 371 -16.34 -2.64 -18.99
C ILE A 371 -17.30 -1.57 -18.46
N ALA A 372 -18.40 -1.31 -19.17
CA ALA A 372 -19.43 -0.37 -18.72
C ALA A 372 -20.06 -0.78 -17.38
N GLY A 373 -20.35 -2.08 -17.17
CA GLY A 373 -20.84 -2.60 -15.90
C GLY A 373 -19.85 -2.42 -14.75
N ILE A 374 -18.58 -2.80 -14.96
CA ILE A 374 -17.51 -2.59 -13.96
C ILE A 374 -17.37 -1.10 -13.63
N LEU A 375 -17.38 -0.21 -14.62
CA LEU A 375 -17.23 1.23 -14.40
C LEU A 375 -18.42 1.83 -13.64
N GLN A 376 -19.63 1.29 -13.84
CA GLN A 376 -20.83 1.66 -13.10
C GLN A 376 -20.77 1.21 -11.62
N ASP A 377 -20.19 0.05 -11.33
CA ASP A 377 -19.93 -0.41 -9.96
C ASP A 377 -18.90 0.49 -9.24
N TYR A 378 -17.83 0.91 -9.93
CA TYR A 378 -16.87 1.88 -9.40
C TYR A 378 -17.46 3.30 -9.25
N GLU A 379 -18.31 3.76 -10.17
CA GLU A 379 -19.06 5.02 -10.04
C GLU A 379 -19.93 5.01 -8.77
N TYR A 380 -20.60 3.88 -8.48
CA TYR A 380 -21.33 3.72 -7.22
C TYR A 380 -20.42 3.91 -6.01
N LEU A 381 -19.22 3.29 -6.00
CA LEU A 381 -18.26 3.39 -4.89
C LEU A 381 -17.71 4.82 -4.70
N TRP A 382 -17.38 5.52 -5.79
CA TRP A 382 -16.88 6.91 -5.74
C TRP A 382 -17.95 7.90 -5.25
N GLU A 383 -19.22 7.69 -5.56
CA GLU A 383 -20.30 8.58 -5.10
C GLU A 383 -20.76 8.33 -3.66
N ASN A 384 -20.57 7.09 -3.18
CA ASN A 384 -21.14 6.61 -1.92
C ASN A 384 -20.18 6.60 -0.75
N TYR A 385 -18.88 6.54 -1.01
CA TYR A 385 -17.83 6.46 0.00
C TYR A 385 -16.80 7.58 -0.23
N TYR A 386 -16.14 8.02 0.84
CA TYR A 386 -15.14 9.09 0.80
C TYR A 386 -13.76 8.49 0.54
N PHE A 387 -13.44 7.39 1.22
CA PHE A 387 -12.13 6.75 1.13
C PHE A 387 -11.86 6.06 -0.21
N SER A 388 -12.90 5.66 -0.95
CA SER A 388 -12.80 5.17 -2.34
C SER A 388 -12.19 6.18 -3.33
N THR A 389 -12.14 7.46 -2.96
CA THR A 389 -11.56 8.54 -3.76
C THR A 389 -10.47 9.31 -3.02
N SER A 390 -10.37 9.16 -1.69
CA SER A 390 -9.44 9.92 -0.83
C SER A 390 -8.15 9.19 -0.45
N GLY A 391 -7.84 8.06 -1.11
CA GLY A 391 -6.53 7.39 -1.02
C GLY A 391 -5.34 8.35 -1.18
#